data_AF-A0A1M7QRE6-F1
#
_entry.id   AF-A0A1M7QRE6-F1
#
_cell.length_a   1.000
_cell.length_b   1.000
_cell.length_c   1.000
_cell.angle_alpha   90.00
_cell.angle_beta   90.00
_cell.angle_gamma   90.00
#
_symmetry.space_group_name_H-M   'P 1'
#
loop_
_entity.id
_entity.type
_entity.pdbx_description
1 polymer ?
#
loop_
_entity_poly.entity_id
_entity_poly.type
_entity_poly.pdbx_seq_one_letter_code
_entity_poly.pdbx_strand_id
1 'polypeptide(L)'
;MSAIQLAICLFLSSFLVIIILLFRKIFKHHLSSGWQYNLWFMLLIGLTLPFLPTALVDIGSPITWSENPNNLPSSPSNSTENFITEGEGDWVRDFSVSVSRIDLTFLNSVLNILWGSGVLVMLILTIHSWMNLQRIKKSINFIENQVVQTLFQNCKYRLRISKKVMLVESPLIKSPVTFGIFKIYIVLPRNAEIWLSRDELTYIFLHELHHFKYKDIATNHIVNLFQILYWYNPLIWVAFREMRLDREIACDSAVLKMLNHKHYSAYGNTILTFANKSFFENRFSTANHLVSSRKQLRNRIEKIANYSTESRLLKWKSIIIFVLLIGIVISQIPIVSAMSDREDRIHFDHPQTIEEDLSNYFHGYDASFVLYDLRKAQYLIYNKDKSMLRVSPNSTYKIYSALFALDSGVISTRDSLLKWDKEEHSFEEWNQNQNLYTAMKNSVTWYFQSLDQQMPKQTIQTYVDKIHYGNQDVSAGVKNYWLESSLKISPIEQVQTLKDFYTNQFDFNEQHIALIKDTIKLETKNNATIYGKTGTGTVNNKHVNGWFIGYVESQNNTFFFATNIKSDHHAKGSIAEDITKSILEDKVIY
;
A
#
# COMPACT_ATOMS: atom_id res chain seq x y z
N MET A 1 5.99 -4.97 -5.17
CA MET A 1 4.62 -4.90 -4.61
C MET A 1 4.38 -6.18 -3.81
N SER A 2 3.68 -6.16 -2.68
CA SER A 2 3.30 -7.43 -2.04
C SER A 2 2.22 -8.16 -2.86
N ALA A 3 2.04 -9.47 -2.69
CA ALA A 3 0.93 -10.20 -3.32
C ALA A 3 -0.44 -9.62 -2.91
N ILE A 4 -0.55 -9.21 -1.65
CA ILE A 4 -1.72 -8.52 -1.10
C ILE A 4 -1.97 -7.22 -1.89
N GLN A 5 -0.92 -6.42 -2.12
CA GLN A 5 -1.03 -5.19 -2.90
C GLN A 5 -1.48 -5.45 -4.35
N LEU A 6 -0.95 -6.49 -5.01
CA LEU A 6 -1.37 -6.89 -6.37
C LEU A 6 -2.83 -7.34 -6.41
N ALA A 7 -3.29 -8.13 -5.44
CA ALA A 7 -4.66 -8.60 -5.33
C ALA A 7 -5.65 -7.45 -5.09
N ILE A 8 -5.30 -6.51 -4.21
CA ILE A 8 -6.12 -5.31 -3.96
C ILE A 8 -6.16 -4.43 -5.21
N CYS A 9 -5.02 -4.20 -5.88
CA CYS A 9 -4.98 -3.47 -7.14
C CYS A 9 -5.89 -4.11 -8.18
N LEU A 10 -5.90 -5.44 -8.28
CA LEU A 10 -6.80 -6.18 -9.17
C LEU A 10 -8.27 -5.93 -8.79
N PHE A 11 -8.62 -6.06 -7.51
CA PHE A 11 -9.98 -5.90 -7.03
C PHE A 11 -10.51 -4.49 -7.25
N LEU A 12 -9.79 -3.46 -6.77
CA LEU A 12 -10.21 -2.05 -6.88
C LEU A 12 -10.33 -1.60 -8.34
N SER A 13 -9.33 -1.92 -9.17
CA SER A 13 -9.36 -1.56 -10.59
C SER A 13 -10.49 -2.26 -11.34
N SER A 14 -10.74 -3.55 -11.04
CA SER A 14 -11.85 -4.31 -11.64
C SER A 14 -13.22 -3.77 -11.22
N PHE A 15 -13.40 -3.48 -9.93
CA PHE A 15 -14.62 -2.90 -9.40
C PHE A 15 -14.93 -1.55 -10.05
N LEU A 16 -13.94 -0.67 -10.15
CA LEU A 16 -14.09 0.64 -10.80
C LEU A 16 -14.48 0.51 -12.27
N VAL A 17 -13.83 -0.39 -13.02
CA VAL A 17 -14.20 -0.66 -14.43
C VAL A 17 -15.65 -1.13 -14.54
N ILE A 18 -16.07 -2.08 -13.70
CA ILE A 18 -17.44 -2.62 -13.71
C ILE A 18 -18.45 -1.50 -13.46
N ILE A 19 -18.21 -0.65 -12.45
CA ILE A 19 -19.09 0.49 -12.14
C ILE A 19 -19.17 1.46 -13.31
N ILE A 20 -18.05 1.83 -13.92
CA ILE A 20 -18.07 2.75 -15.07
C ILE A 20 -18.84 2.15 -16.25
N LEU A 21 -18.65 0.86 -16.53
CA LEU A 21 -19.41 0.15 -17.57
C LEU A 21 -20.91 0.09 -17.26
N LEU A 22 -21.30 -0.14 -16.00
CA LEU A 22 -22.69 -0.12 -15.56
C LEU A 22 -23.30 1.28 -15.72
N PHE A 23 -22.60 2.33 -15.28
CA PHE A 23 -23.05 3.71 -15.42
C PHE A 23 -23.24 4.09 -16.89
N ARG A 24 -22.28 3.72 -17.76
CA ARG A 24 -22.41 3.91 -19.21
C ARG A 24 -23.65 3.20 -19.76
N LYS A 25 -23.90 1.96 -19.33
CA LYS A 25 -25.03 1.15 -19.83
C LYS A 25 -26.38 1.69 -19.35
N ILE A 26 -26.51 2.03 -18.07
CA ILE A 26 -27.76 2.52 -17.44
C ILE A 26 -28.09 3.92 -17.93
N PHE A 27 -27.11 4.83 -17.93
CA PHE A 27 -27.32 6.24 -18.24
C PHE A 27 -27.00 6.61 -19.69
N LYS A 28 -26.89 5.65 -20.62
CA LYS A 28 -26.54 5.89 -22.03
C LYS A 28 -27.38 6.97 -22.73
N HIS A 29 -28.65 7.12 -22.34
CA HIS A 29 -29.59 8.11 -22.91
C HIS A 29 -29.60 9.45 -22.13
N HIS A 30 -28.92 9.51 -21.00
CA HIS A 30 -28.80 10.69 -20.14
C HIS A 30 -27.40 11.31 -20.16
N LEU A 31 -26.45 10.66 -20.83
CA LEU A 31 -25.09 11.12 -21.03
C LEU A 31 -24.87 11.54 -22.48
N SER A 32 -24.31 12.73 -22.68
CA SER A 32 -23.82 13.11 -24.01
C SER A 32 -22.56 12.33 -24.39
N SER A 33 -22.22 12.28 -25.68
CA SER A 33 -21.03 11.55 -26.15
C SER A 33 -19.73 12.05 -25.52
N GLY A 34 -19.60 13.37 -25.35
CA GLY A 34 -18.46 13.97 -24.65
C GLY A 34 -18.39 13.54 -23.18
N TRP A 35 -19.52 13.47 -22.49
CA TRP A 35 -19.56 13.02 -21.09
C TRP A 35 -19.34 11.52 -20.92
N GLN A 36 -19.78 10.69 -21.87
CA GLN A 36 -19.45 9.25 -21.89
C GLN A 36 -17.94 9.04 -21.97
N TYR A 37 -17.26 9.82 -22.82
CA TYR A 37 -15.79 9.82 -22.86
C TYR A 37 -15.18 10.33 -21.55
N ASN A 38 -15.72 11.41 -20.99
CA ASN A 38 -15.18 12.02 -19.76
C ASN A 38 -15.20 11.08 -18.54
N LEU A 39 -16.19 10.17 -18.44
CA LEU A 39 -16.25 9.19 -17.35
C LEU A 39 -14.99 8.33 -17.24
N TRP A 40 -14.31 8.06 -18.35
CA TRP A 40 -13.09 7.25 -18.33
C TRP A 40 -11.90 7.94 -17.65
N PHE A 41 -11.89 9.27 -17.53
CA PHE A 41 -10.84 9.93 -16.75
C PHE A 41 -10.96 9.61 -15.24
N MET A 42 -12.14 9.21 -14.76
CA MET A 42 -12.28 8.69 -13.39
C MET A 42 -11.59 7.34 -13.21
N LEU A 43 -11.59 6.50 -14.25
CA LEU A 43 -10.77 5.28 -14.25
C LEU A 43 -9.30 5.65 -14.14
N LEU A 44 -8.81 6.59 -14.96
CA LEU A 44 -7.40 7.00 -14.94
C LEU A 44 -6.99 7.55 -13.56
N ILE A 45 -7.84 8.36 -12.93
CA ILE A 45 -7.61 8.85 -11.56
C ILE A 45 -7.58 7.68 -10.57
N GLY A 46 -8.57 6.78 -10.60
CA GLY A 46 -8.64 5.64 -9.69
C GLY A 46 -7.44 4.68 -9.81
N LEU A 47 -6.91 4.50 -11.02
CA LEU A 47 -5.72 3.67 -11.25
C LEU A 47 -4.42 4.29 -10.70
N THR A 48 -4.40 5.60 -10.40
CA THR A 48 -3.24 6.20 -9.71
C THR A 48 -3.23 5.93 -8.21
N LEU A 49 -4.40 5.69 -7.60
CA LEU A 49 -4.55 5.65 -6.14
C LEU A 49 -3.60 4.64 -5.46
N PRO A 50 -3.42 3.39 -5.95
CA PRO A 50 -2.55 2.42 -5.28
C PRO A 50 -1.05 2.77 -5.35
N PHE A 51 -0.67 3.78 -6.14
CA PHE A 51 0.71 4.22 -6.33
C PHE A 51 1.00 5.60 -5.69
N LEU A 52 0.01 6.25 -5.09
CA LEU A 52 0.23 7.54 -4.42
C LEU A 52 0.96 7.34 -3.10
N PRO A 53 1.95 8.20 -2.76
CA PRO A 53 2.56 8.21 -1.44
C PRO A 53 1.49 8.48 -0.38
N THR A 54 1.39 7.59 0.61
CA THR A 54 0.29 7.57 1.57
C THR A 54 0.28 8.78 2.51
N ALA A 55 1.41 9.46 2.65
CA ALA A 55 1.52 10.74 3.35
C ALA A 55 0.63 11.86 2.79
N LEU A 56 0.17 11.75 1.54
CA LEU A 56 -0.71 12.73 0.90
C LEU A 56 -2.21 12.41 1.08
N VAL A 57 -2.56 11.28 1.68
CA VAL A 57 -3.92 10.70 1.66
C VAL A 57 -4.49 10.50 3.08
N ASP A 58 -3.88 11.12 4.09
CA ASP A 58 -4.30 10.99 5.50
C ASP A 58 -5.60 11.77 5.76
N ILE A 59 -6.74 11.10 5.55
CA ILE A 59 -8.08 11.64 5.77
C ILE A 59 -8.71 10.90 6.95
N GLY A 60 -8.14 11.08 8.15
CA GLY A 60 -8.72 10.60 9.41
C GLY A 60 -8.87 9.08 9.53
N SER A 61 -9.00 8.60 10.77
CA SER A 61 -9.18 7.18 11.07
C SER A 61 -10.36 6.59 10.28
N PRO A 62 -10.19 5.48 9.53
CA PRO A 62 -11.31 4.79 8.93
C PRO A 62 -12.26 4.31 10.03
N ILE A 63 -13.56 4.35 9.73
CA ILE A 63 -14.63 3.72 10.51
C ILE A 63 -14.18 2.29 10.86
N THR A 64 -14.06 1.98 12.16
CA THR A 64 -13.79 0.64 12.65
C THR A 64 -14.96 -0.26 12.26
N TRP A 65 -14.82 -0.99 11.16
CA TRP A 65 -15.71 -2.10 10.88
C TRP A 65 -15.41 -3.16 11.92
N SER A 66 -16.34 -3.37 12.84
CA SER A 66 -16.35 -4.49 13.78
C SER A 66 -16.28 -5.79 12.98
N GLU A 67 -15.06 -6.28 12.69
CA GLU A 67 -14.86 -7.65 12.27
C GLU A 67 -15.23 -8.52 13.46
N ASN A 68 -16.36 -9.22 13.34
CA ASN A 68 -16.78 -10.23 14.27
C ASN A 68 -15.79 -11.41 14.14
N PRO A 69 -14.89 -11.69 15.10
CA PRO A 69 -13.76 -12.61 14.89
C PRO A 69 -14.17 -14.10 14.85
N ASN A 70 -15.47 -14.40 14.81
CA ASN A 70 -15.98 -15.73 15.11
C ASN A 70 -15.88 -16.75 13.97
N ASN A 71 -15.16 -16.49 12.88
CA ASN A 71 -14.97 -17.47 11.81
C ASN A 71 -13.56 -17.43 11.22
N LEU A 72 -12.55 -17.81 12.01
CA LEU A 72 -11.38 -18.50 11.48
C LEU A 72 -11.24 -19.85 12.21
N PRO A 73 -10.90 -20.95 11.49
CA PRO A 73 -10.82 -22.26 12.09
C PRO A 73 -9.74 -22.27 13.17
N SER A 74 -10.13 -22.62 14.38
CA SER A 74 -9.23 -23.03 15.43
C SER A 74 -8.56 -24.36 15.05
N SER A 75 -7.23 -24.40 15.25
CA SER A 75 -6.34 -25.56 15.17
C SER A 75 -5.89 -25.99 13.75
N PRO A 76 -4.59 -26.23 13.60
CA PRO A 76 -4.14 -27.61 13.71
C PRO A 76 -3.37 -27.84 15.01
N SER A 77 -3.83 -28.85 15.72
CA SER A 77 -3.10 -29.54 16.77
C SER A 77 -1.82 -30.16 16.23
N ASN A 78 -0.81 -30.17 17.09
CA ASN A 78 0.38 -31.02 17.11
C ASN A 78 1.23 -31.08 15.83
N SER A 79 2.37 -30.40 15.83
CA SER A 79 3.60 -30.93 15.20
C SER A 79 4.84 -30.13 15.58
N THR A 80 5.76 -30.83 16.27
CA THR A 80 7.23 -30.68 16.20
C THR A 80 7.77 -29.26 16.28
N GLU A 81 7.64 -28.74 17.49
CA GLU A 81 8.62 -27.94 18.19
C GLU A 81 10.08 -28.37 17.88
N ASN A 82 10.83 -27.54 17.12
CA ASN A 82 12.23 -27.77 16.74
C ASN A 82 13.07 -26.57 17.20
N PHE A 83 14.13 -26.82 17.98
CA PHE A 83 14.77 -25.82 18.85
C PHE A 83 16.24 -25.55 18.54
N ILE A 84 16.67 -24.35 18.91
CA ILE A 84 18.08 -23.94 18.93
C ILE A 84 18.36 -23.40 20.33
N THR A 85 19.22 -24.08 21.07
CA THR A 85 19.71 -23.70 22.41
C THR A 85 20.87 -22.71 22.36
N GLU A 86 21.11 -22.11 23.53
CA GLU A 86 22.32 -21.41 23.99
C GLU A 86 22.39 -19.87 23.90
N GLY A 87 22.82 -19.34 25.06
CA GLY A 87 22.93 -17.96 25.52
C GLY A 87 23.11 -18.00 27.04
N GLU A 88 24.32 -18.34 27.50
CA GLU A 88 24.73 -18.34 28.91
C GLU A 88 24.88 -16.89 29.41
N GLY A 89 23.77 -16.28 29.83
CA GLY A 89 23.79 -15.16 30.78
C GLY A 89 23.50 -15.69 32.18
N ASP A 90 24.36 -15.38 33.15
CA ASP A 90 24.34 -15.96 34.51
C ASP A 90 23.05 -15.65 35.33
N TRP A 91 22.21 -14.71 34.87
CA TRP A 91 21.15 -14.10 35.70
C TRP A 91 19.71 -14.28 35.18
N VAL A 92 19.44 -14.08 33.88
CA VAL A 92 18.10 -14.28 33.27
C VAL A 92 18.23 -15.11 31.99
N ARG A 93 17.41 -16.16 31.88
CA ARG A 93 17.41 -17.03 30.70
C ARG A 93 16.42 -16.50 29.66
N ASP A 94 16.91 -16.32 28.43
CA ASP A 94 16.13 -15.80 27.29
C ASP A 94 15.45 -16.93 26.50
N PHE A 95 14.51 -17.62 27.16
CA PHE A 95 13.72 -18.67 26.53
C PHE A 95 12.54 -18.10 25.74
N SER A 96 12.31 -18.66 24.54
CA SER A 96 11.23 -18.26 23.64
C SER A 96 10.52 -19.45 23.01
N VAL A 97 9.25 -19.24 22.65
CA VAL A 97 8.43 -20.20 21.90
C VAL A 97 8.35 -19.73 20.44
N SER A 98 8.44 -20.67 19.51
CA SER A 98 8.36 -20.41 18.08
C SER A 98 6.90 -20.34 17.61
N VAL A 99 6.54 -19.29 16.85
CA VAL A 99 5.24 -19.18 16.20
C VAL A 99 5.38 -19.58 14.73
N SER A 100 4.57 -20.54 14.30
CA SER A 100 4.49 -20.96 12.90
C SER A 100 3.65 -19.95 12.10
N ARG A 101 4.27 -19.32 11.10
CA ARG A 101 3.59 -18.45 10.13
C ARG A 101 3.79 -19.00 8.72
N ILE A 102 2.74 -18.98 7.90
CA ILE A 102 2.87 -19.36 6.49
C ILE A 102 3.82 -18.38 5.82
N ASP A 103 4.98 -18.89 5.37
CA ASP A 103 5.96 -18.09 4.66
C ASP A 103 5.51 -17.83 3.21
N LEU A 104 4.80 -16.71 3.04
CA LEU A 104 4.38 -16.24 1.72
C LEU A 104 5.50 -15.48 0.98
N THR A 105 6.72 -15.40 1.51
CA THR A 105 7.82 -14.67 0.85
C THR A 105 8.18 -15.29 -0.49
N PHE A 106 8.15 -16.61 -0.61
CA PHE A 106 8.36 -17.30 -1.88
C PHE A 106 7.27 -16.94 -2.90
N LEU A 107 6.00 -17.00 -2.50
CA LEU A 107 4.88 -16.64 -3.36
C LEU A 107 4.96 -15.16 -3.78
N ASN A 108 5.26 -14.26 -2.83
CA ASN A 108 5.48 -12.84 -3.10
C ASN A 108 6.61 -12.62 -4.11
N SER A 109 7.73 -13.33 -3.96
CA SER A 109 8.88 -13.25 -4.87
C SER A 109 8.49 -13.72 -6.28
N VAL A 110 7.84 -14.88 -6.39
CA VAL A 110 7.36 -15.42 -7.68
C VAL A 110 6.39 -14.46 -8.35
N LEU A 111 5.41 -13.90 -7.61
CA LEU A 111 4.43 -12.95 -8.14
C LEU A 111 5.09 -11.63 -8.58
N ASN A 112 6.08 -11.13 -7.85
CA ASN A 112 6.83 -9.93 -8.23
C ASN A 112 7.63 -10.15 -9.52
N ILE A 113 8.30 -11.30 -9.65
CA ILE A 113 9.02 -11.68 -10.86
C ILE A 113 8.05 -11.80 -12.04
N LEU A 114 6.92 -12.47 -11.84
CA LEU A 114 5.90 -12.63 -12.88
C LEU A 114 5.34 -11.27 -13.32
N TRP A 115 4.95 -10.42 -12.37
CA TRP A 115 4.46 -9.08 -12.67
C TRP A 115 5.51 -8.23 -13.42
N GLY A 116 6.75 -8.21 -12.93
CA GLY A 116 7.87 -7.48 -13.54
C GLY A 116 8.21 -7.98 -14.94
N SER A 117 8.14 -9.30 -15.17
CA SER A 117 8.37 -9.89 -16.49
C SER A 117 7.31 -9.43 -17.51
N GLY A 118 6.04 -9.38 -17.11
CA GLY A 118 4.98 -8.88 -17.99
C GLY A 118 5.08 -7.38 -18.26
N VAL A 119 5.49 -6.58 -17.27
CA VAL A 119 5.83 -5.15 -17.47
C VAL A 119 6.95 -5.02 -18.50
N LEU A 120 8.01 -5.84 -18.41
CA LEU A 120 9.12 -5.83 -19.36
C LEU A 120 8.67 -6.18 -20.78
N VAL A 121 7.85 -7.23 -20.96
CA VAL A 121 7.28 -7.61 -22.25
C VAL A 121 6.45 -6.46 -22.84
N MET A 122 5.59 -5.85 -22.02
CA MET A 122 4.75 -4.72 -22.44
C MET A 122 5.56 -3.47 -22.79
N LEU A 123 6.67 -3.21 -22.10
CA LEU A 123 7.63 -2.17 -22.46
C LEU A 123 8.29 -2.45 -23.81
N ILE A 124 8.75 -3.67 -24.06
CA ILE A 124 9.35 -4.07 -25.34
C ILE A 124 8.35 -3.87 -26.50
N LEU A 125 7.10 -4.29 -26.33
CA LEU A 125 6.05 -4.08 -27.33
C LEU A 125 5.78 -2.59 -27.60
N THR A 126 5.80 -1.77 -26.54
CA THR A 126 5.61 -0.32 -26.64
C THR A 126 6.80 0.36 -27.32
N ILE A 127 8.03 -0.07 -27.03
CA ILE A 127 9.25 0.39 -27.71
C ILE A 127 9.20 0.02 -29.19
N HIS A 128 8.78 -1.21 -29.52
CA HIS A 128 8.62 -1.64 -30.91
C HIS A 128 7.60 -0.76 -31.66
N SER A 129 6.44 -0.46 -31.04
CA SER A 129 5.44 0.46 -31.58
C SER A 129 6.00 1.87 -31.78
N TRP A 130 6.77 2.37 -30.81
CA TRP A 130 7.45 3.65 -30.90
C TRP A 130 8.47 3.69 -32.04
N MET A 131 9.26 2.63 -32.24
CA MET A 131 10.20 2.52 -33.36
C MET A 131 9.47 2.57 -34.71
N ASN A 132 8.30 1.95 -34.83
CA ASN A 132 7.46 2.06 -36.03
C ASN A 132 6.97 3.49 -36.27
N LEU A 133 6.57 4.22 -35.22
CA LEU A 133 6.25 5.65 -35.33
C LEU A 133 7.47 6.48 -35.77
N GLN A 134 8.68 6.15 -35.29
CA GLN A 134 9.90 6.82 -35.76
C GLN A 134 10.21 6.54 -37.22
N ARG A 135 9.90 5.33 -37.74
CA ARG A 135 10.01 5.02 -39.17
C ARG A 135 9.07 5.90 -39.99
N ILE A 136 7.81 6.02 -39.58
CA ILE A 136 6.82 6.92 -40.22
C ILE A 136 7.32 8.37 -40.16
N LYS A 137 7.85 8.80 -39.01
CA LYS A 137 8.38 10.16 -38.85
C LYS A 137 9.54 10.45 -39.80
N LYS A 138 10.41 9.46 -40.07
CA LYS A 138 11.52 9.59 -41.02
C LYS A 138 11.07 9.62 -42.48
N SER A 139 9.90 9.06 -42.81
CA SER A 139 9.36 9.03 -44.18
C SER A 139 8.40 10.20 -44.49
N ILE A 140 8.36 11.21 -43.63
CA ILE A 140 7.48 12.37 -43.78
C ILE A 140 8.01 13.31 -44.87
N ASN A 141 7.11 13.73 -45.75
CA ASN A 141 7.32 14.84 -46.69
C ASN A 141 6.37 15.99 -46.37
N PHE A 142 6.77 17.23 -46.68
CA PHE A 142 5.89 18.38 -46.55
C PHE A 142 4.90 18.44 -47.71
N ILE A 143 3.64 18.77 -47.41
CA ILE A 143 2.62 18.96 -48.44
C ILE A 143 2.82 20.36 -49.04
N GLU A 144 3.26 20.45 -50.29
CA GLU A 144 3.51 21.73 -50.99
C GLU A 144 2.25 22.38 -51.54
N ASN A 145 1.15 21.63 -51.65
CA ASN A 145 -0.10 22.13 -52.23
C ASN A 145 -0.71 23.27 -51.39
N GLN A 146 -0.66 24.49 -51.92
CA GLN A 146 -1.12 25.70 -51.25
C GLN A 146 -2.62 25.68 -50.91
N VAL A 147 -3.46 25.02 -51.74
CA VAL A 147 -4.90 24.89 -51.48
C VAL A 147 -5.14 24.07 -50.23
N VAL A 148 -4.43 22.94 -50.10
CA VAL A 148 -4.54 22.04 -48.95
C VAL A 148 -4.04 22.72 -47.68
N GLN A 149 -2.92 23.43 -47.75
CA GLN A 149 -2.41 24.22 -46.63
C GLN A 149 -3.40 25.29 -46.19
N THR A 150 -4.02 26.00 -47.14
CA THR A 150 -5.02 27.04 -46.85
C THR A 150 -6.26 26.45 -46.18
N LEU A 151 -6.77 25.32 -46.68
CA LEU A 151 -7.88 24.58 -46.05
C LEU A 151 -7.55 24.18 -44.61
N PHE A 152 -6.34 23.68 -44.38
CA PHE A 152 -5.87 23.31 -43.05
C PHE A 152 -5.80 24.50 -42.09
N GLN A 153 -5.23 25.64 -42.52
CA GLN A 153 -5.19 26.85 -41.69
C GLN A 153 -6.60 27.39 -41.40
N ASN A 154 -7.51 27.34 -42.37
CA ASN A 154 -8.92 27.72 -42.16
C ASN A 154 -9.58 26.82 -41.09
N CYS A 155 -9.32 25.51 -41.12
CA CYS A 155 -9.82 24.59 -40.09
C CYS A 155 -9.23 24.91 -38.70
N LYS A 156 -7.93 25.20 -38.62
CA LYS A 156 -7.28 25.63 -37.37
C LYS A 156 -7.89 26.91 -36.82
N TYR A 157 -8.13 27.90 -37.68
CA TYR A 157 -8.77 29.16 -37.30
C TYR A 157 -10.18 28.93 -36.76
N ARG A 158 -11.01 28.13 -37.47
CA ARG A 158 -12.36 27.75 -37.02
C ARG A 158 -12.36 27.06 -35.66
N LEU A 159 -11.34 26.24 -35.36
CA LEU A 159 -11.18 25.54 -34.09
C LEU A 159 -10.52 26.37 -32.98
N ARG A 160 -10.06 27.59 -33.29
CA ARG A 160 -9.31 28.50 -32.41
C ARG A 160 -8.00 27.88 -31.90
N ILE A 161 -7.27 27.21 -32.80
CA ILE A 161 -5.98 26.57 -32.49
C ILE A 161 -4.83 27.50 -32.87
N SER A 162 -4.19 28.11 -31.86
CA SER A 162 -3.02 28.98 -32.04
C SER A 162 -1.68 28.24 -32.08
N LYS A 163 -1.62 27.02 -31.52
CA LYS A 163 -0.38 26.23 -31.47
C LYS A 163 0.08 25.77 -32.86
N LYS A 164 1.41 25.62 -33.01
CA LYS A 164 2.02 25.09 -34.24
C LYS A 164 1.75 23.60 -34.36
N VAL A 165 1.09 23.20 -35.45
CA VAL A 165 0.80 21.81 -35.83
C VAL A 165 1.33 21.64 -37.25
N MET A 166 2.14 20.59 -37.47
CA MET A 166 2.76 20.33 -38.77
C MET A 166 1.82 19.47 -39.61
N LEU A 167 1.43 19.97 -40.79
CA LEU A 167 0.71 19.20 -41.79
C LEU A 167 1.72 18.58 -42.76
N VAL A 168 1.68 17.26 -42.90
CA VAL A 168 2.66 16.50 -43.66
C VAL A 168 2.02 15.27 -44.31
N GLU A 169 2.70 14.64 -45.26
CA GLU A 169 2.28 13.36 -45.85
C GLU A 169 3.32 12.26 -45.63
N SER A 170 2.88 11.00 -45.67
CA SER A 170 3.78 9.85 -45.59
C SER A 170 3.27 8.68 -46.44
N PRO A 171 4.16 7.98 -47.20
CA PRO A 171 3.79 6.79 -47.95
C PRO A 171 3.52 5.57 -47.06
N LEU A 172 3.93 5.61 -45.78
CA LEU A 172 3.80 4.48 -44.87
C LEU A 172 2.44 4.40 -44.18
N ILE A 173 1.57 5.41 -44.34
CA ILE A 173 0.23 5.43 -43.75
C ILE A 173 -0.85 5.41 -44.83
N LYS A 174 -1.97 4.74 -44.52
CA LYS A 174 -3.11 4.56 -45.43
C LYS A 174 -4.38 5.27 -44.96
N SER A 175 -4.36 5.79 -43.74
CA SER A 175 -5.39 6.62 -43.12
C SER A 175 -4.71 7.82 -42.48
N PRO A 176 -5.37 8.99 -42.39
CA PRO A 176 -4.91 10.11 -41.60
C PRO A 176 -4.60 9.68 -40.17
N VAL A 177 -3.49 10.18 -39.62
CA VAL A 177 -3.08 9.93 -38.24
C VAL A 177 -2.46 11.18 -37.66
N THR A 178 -2.86 11.50 -36.43
CA THR A 178 -2.18 12.50 -35.60
C THR A 178 -1.25 11.83 -34.59
N PHE A 179 0.03 12.23 -34.54
CA PHE A 179 0.97 11.75 -33.51
C PHE A 179 2.04 12.79 -33.14
N GLY A 180 2.72 12.54 -32.02
CA GLY A 180 3.84 13.36 -31.52
C GLY A 180 3.69 13.75 -30.05
N ILE A 181 4.80 14.09 -29.40
CA ILE A 181 4.83 14.48 -27.98
C ILE A 181 4.99 16.00 -27.85
N PHE A 182 6.15 16.53 -28.27
CA PHE A 182 6.45 17.97 -28.22
C PHE A 182 6.08 18.72 -29.50
N LYS A 183 6.20 18.05 -30.66
CA LYS A 183 5.78 18.55 -31.98
C LYS A 183 4.71 17.60 -32.49
N ILE A 184 3.53 18.13 -32.77
CA ILE A 184 2.41 17.35 -33.28
C ILE A 184 2.40 17.39 -34.81
N TYR A 185 2.28 16.21 -35.39
CA TYR A 185 2.19 15.97 -36.82
C TYR A 185 0.80 15.44 -37.14
N ILE A 186 0.10 16.10 -38.05
CA ILE A 186 -1.08 15.56 -38.73
C ILE A 186 -0.59 15.05 -40.06
N VAL A 187 -0.61 13.72 -40.21
CA VAL A 187 -0.02 13.04 -41.37
C VAL A 187 -1.14 12.53 -42.25
N LEU A 188 -1.13 12.92 -43.52
CA LEU A 188 -2.01 12.38 -44.55
C LEU A 188 -1.34 11.23 -45.31
N PRO A 189 -2.13 10.29 -45.87
CA PRO A 189 -1.61 9.35 -46.87
C PRO A 189 -1.01 10.11 -48.04
N ARG A 190 0.06 9.56 -48.64
CA ARG A 190 0.69 10.16 -49.82
C ARG A 190 -0.33 10.41 -50.93
N ASN A 191 -0.25 11.57 -51.57
CA ASN A 191 -1.13 11.99 -52.66
C ASN A 191 -2.63 12.02 -52.26
N ALA A 192 -2.95 12.22 -50.98
CA ALA A 192 -4.33 12.32 -50.49
C ALA A 192 -5.12 13.42 -51.21
N GLU A 193 -4.46 14.52 -51.59
CA GLU A 193 -5.09 15.63 -52.31
C GLU A 193 -5.58 15.29 -53.73
N ILE A 194 -5.12 14.18 -54.32
CA ILE A 194 -5.50 13.79 -55.68
C ILE A 194 -6.88 13.11 -55.69
N TRP A 195 -7.18 12.31 -54.66
CA TRP A 195 -8.37 11.47 -54.63
C TRP A 195 -9.40 11.90 -53.58
N LEU A 196 -9.12 12.94 -52.80
CA LEU A 196 -10.07 13.55 -51.86
C LEU A 196 -10.56 14.89 -52.38
N SER A 197 -11.86 15.11 -52.27
CA SER A 197 -12.47 16.42 -52.46
C SER A 197 -12.09 17.40 -51.36
N ARG A 198 -12.30 18.70 -51.60
CA ARG A 198 -12.05 19.76 -50.60
C ARG A 198 -12.89 19.59 -49.34
N ASP A 199 -14.13 19.10 -49.49
CA ASP A 199 -15.03 18.83 -48.37
C ASP A 199 -14.52 17.66 -47.53
N GLU A 200 -14.09 16.56 -48.16
CA GLU A 200 -13.51 15.40 -47.47
C GLU A 200 -12.21 15.77 -46.72
N LEU A 201 -11.33 16.56 -47.34
CA LEU A 201 -10.15 17.10 -46.65
C LEU A 201 -10.53 17.97 -45.45
N THR A 202 -11.56 18.80 -45.58
CA THR A 202 -12.06 19.64 -44.48
C THR A 202 -12.58 18.77 -43.32
N TYR A 203 -13.33 17.72 -43.61
CA TYR A 203 -13.81 16.77 -42.61
C TYR A 203 -12.68 16.08 -41.86
N ILE A 204 -11.67 15.59 -42.57
CA ILE A 204 -10.48 14.95 -41.99
C ILE A 204 -9.72 15.96 -41.11
N PHE A 205 -9.46 17.16 -41.60
CA PHE A 205 -8.74 18.17 -40.83
C PHE A 205 -9.49 18.56 -39.56
N LEU A 206 -10.81 18.76 -39.63
CA LEU A 206 -11.60 19.04 -38.43
C LEU A 206 -11.51 17.89 -37.42
N HIS A 207 -11.54 16.63 -37.88
CA HIS A 207 -11.42 15.43 -37.03
C HIS A 207 -10.05 15.34 -36.34
N GLU A 208 -8.96 15.38 -37.11
CA GLU A 208 -7.59 15.27 -36.59
C GLU A 208 -7.22 16.46 -35.69
N LEU A 209 -7.66 17.67 -36.05
CA LEU A 209 -7.45 18.86 -35.21
C LEU A 209 -8.27 18.80 -33.91
N HIS A 210 -9.42 18.10 -33.89
CA HIS A 210 -10.16 17.86 -32.67
C HIS A 210 -9.40 16.94 -31.70
N HIS A 211 -8.79 15.86 -32.19
CA HIS A 211 -7.91 15.01 -31.37
C HIS A 211 -6.75 15.82 -30.76
N PHE A 212 -6.15 16.72 -31.54
CA PHE A 212 -5.14 17.63 -31.03
C PHE A 212 -5.69 18.57 -29.95
N LYS A 213 -6.83 19.20 -30.19
CA LYS A 213 -7.46 20.16 -29.26
C LYS A 213 -7.81 19.53 -27.91
N TYR A 214 -8.30 18.29 -27.92
CA TYR A 214 -8.65 17.53 -26.72
C TYR A 214 -7.49 16.75 -26.10
N LYS A 215 -6.26 16.92 -26.62
CA LYS A 215 -5.03 16.27 -26.11
C LYS A 215 -5.12 14.74 -26.09
N ASP A 216 -5.85 14.14 -27.03
CA ASP A 216 -6.08 12.69 -27.06
C ASP A 216 -4.79 11.88 -27.21
N ILE A 217 -3.74 12.48 -27.77
CA ILE A 217 -2.41 11.88 -27.86
C ILE A 217 -1.81 11.68 -26.47
N ALA A 218 -1.92 12.69 -25.59
CA ALA A 218 -1.45 12.59 -24.22
C ALA A 218 -2.27 11.55 -23.43
N THR A 219 -3.59 11.55 -23.60
CA THR A 219 -4.47 10.52 -23.02
C THR A 219 -4.08 9.11 -23.46
N ASN A 220 -3.74 8.91 -24.74
CA ASN A 220 -3.26 7.63 -25.25
C ASN A 220 -1.94 7.19 -24.59
N HIS A 221 -1.01 8.12 -24.33
CA HIS A 221 0.22 7.79 -23.60
C HIS A 221 -0.06 7.36 -22.15
N ILE A 222 -0.99 8.04 -21.47
CA ILE A 222 -1.43 7.66 -20.12
C ILE A 222 -2.11 6.29 -20.12
N VAL A 223 -3.00 6.02 -21.08
CA VAL A 223 -3.64 4.72 -21.27
C VAL A 223 -2.60 3.62 -21.49
N ASN A 224 -1.61 3.85 -22.36
CA ASN A 224 -0.54 2.88 -22.60
C ASN A 224 0.28 2.60 -21.33
N LEU A 225 0.60 3.64 -20.54
CA LEU A 225 1.28 3.48 -19.26
C LEU A 225 0.49 2.56 -18.31
N PHE A 226 -0.82 2.79 -18.16
CA PHE A 226 -1.64 1.91 -17.32
C PHE A 226 -1.82 0.52 -17.90
N GLN A 227 -1.86 0.34 -19.22
CA GLN A 227 -1.86 -1.00 -19.83
C GLN A 227 -0.57 -1.78 -19.55
N ILE A 228 0.57 -1.09 -19.41
CA ILE A 228 1.84 -1.71 -19.00
C ILE A 228 1.76 -2.13 -17.52
N LEU A 229 1.30 -1.26 -16.63
CA LEU A 229 1.24 -1.53 -15.19
C LEU A 229 0.19 -2.59 -14.82
N TYR A 230 -0.99 -2.54 -15.46
CA TYR A 230 -2.13 -3.42 -15.25
C TYR A 230 -2.28 -4.47 -16.36
N TRP A 231 -1.18 -4.88 -16.98
CA TRP A 231 -1.20 -5.82 -18.11
C TRP A 231 -1.95 -7.10 -17.81
N TYR A 232 -1.92 -7.54 -16.55
CA TYR A 232 -2.56 -8.75 -16.04
C TYR A 232 -4.08 -8.62 -15.83
N ASN A 233 -4.65 -7.41 -15.81
CA ASN A 233 -6.09 -7.21 -15.58
C ASN A 233 -6.86 -7.12 -16.92
N PRO A 234 -7.62 -8.16 -17.33
CA PRO A 234 -8.37 -8.16 -18.60
C PRO A 234 -9.47 -7.09 -18.68
N LEU A 235 -10.04 -6.67 -17.54
CA LEU A 235 -11.07 -5.64 -17.53
C LEU A 235 -10.52 -4.26 -17.91
N ILE A 236 -9.25 -3.99 -17.59
CA ILE A 236 -8.59 -2.75 -18.00
C ILE A 236 -8.42 -2.69 -19.52
N TRP A 237 -8.12 -3.82 -20.17
CA TRP A 237 -8.07 -3.90 -21.62
C TRP A 237 -9.43 -3.64 -22.27
N VAL A 238 -10.51 -4.18 -21.70
CA VAL A 238 -11.88 -3.92 -22.14
C VAL A 238 -12.23 -2.44 -21.95
N ALA A 239 -11.93 -1.88 -20.78
CA ALA A 239 -12.19 -0.48 -20.45
C ALA A 239 -11.52 0.47 -21.43
N PHE A 240 -10.22 0.30 -21.70
CA PHE A 240 -9.51 1.19 -22.62
C PHE A 240 -9.90 1.00 -24.07
N ARG A 241 -10.37 -0.19 -24.46
CA ARG A 241 -11.00 -0.38 -25.78
C ARG A 241 -12.29 0.44 -25.90
N GLU A 242 -13.13 0.44 -24.88
CA GLU A 242 -14.36 1.21 -24.83
C GLU A 242 -14.10 2.72 -24.74
N MET A 243 -13.12 3.14 -23.95
CA MET A 243 -12.66 4.53 -23.86
C MET A 243 -12.24 5.07 -25.23
N ARG A 244 -11.48 4.29 -26.02
CA ARG A 244 -11.10 4.68 -27.38
C ARG A 244 -12.32 4.85 -28.28
N LEU A 245 -13.31 3.95 -28.19
CA LEU A 245 -14.55 4.08 -28.97
C LEU A 245 -15.34 5.35 -28.60
N ASP A 246 -15.50 5.62 -27.30
CA ASP A 246 -16.22 6.82 -26.83
C ASP A 246 -15.50 8.10 -27.26
N ARG A 247 -14.16 8.09 -27.26
CA ARG A 247 -13.35 9.19 -27.77
C ARG A 247 -13.62 9.48 -29.25
N GLU A 248 -13.65 8.45 -30.10
CA GLU A 248 -13.95 8.61 -31.53
C GLU A 248 -15.38 9.18 -31.72
N ILE A 249 -16.36 8.68 -30.97
CA ILE A 249 -17.75 9.18 -31.02
C ILE A 249 -17.85 10.63 -30.54
N ALA A 250 -17.11 11.00 -29.48
CA ALA A 250 -17.05 12.37 -28.98
C ALA A 250 -16.39 13.31 -29.99
N CYS A 251 -15.32 12.86 -30.66
CA CYS A 251 -14.66 13.58 -31.75
C CYS A 251 -15.62 13.80 -32.93
N ASP A 252 -16.29 12.74 -33.39
CA ASP A 252 -17.30 12.81 -34.46
C ASP A 252 -18.42 13.80 -34.12
N SER A 253 -18.93 13.75 -32.87
CA SER A 253 -19.96 14.67 -32.38
C SER A 253 -19.47 16.13 -32.40
N ALA A 254 -18.21 16.37 -32.06
CA ALA A 254 -17.62 17.71 -32.05
C ALA A 254 -17.45 18.26 -33.48
N VAL A 255 -17.08 17.41 -34.44
CA VAL A 255 -17.03 17.78 -35.87
C VAL A 255 -18.43 18.11 -36.38
N LEU A 256 -19.42 17.26 -36.13
CA LEU A 256 -20.80 17.47 -36.58
C LEU A 256 -21.40 18.78 -36.04
N LYS A 257 -21.04 19.19 -34.82
CA LYS A 257 -21.43 20.49 -34.24
C LYS A 257 -20.94 21.69 -35.04
N MET A 258 -19.89 21.53 -35.84
CA MET A 258 -19.31 22.58 -36.69
C MET A 258 -19.78 22.49 -38.15
N LEU A 259 -20.45 21.41 -38.53
CA LEU A 259 -20.96 21.17 -39.87
C LEU A 259 -22.43 21.55 -39.95
N ASN A 260 -22.88 21.94 -41.14
CA ASN A 260 -24.31 22.06 -41.40
C ASN A 260 -24.92 20.67 -41.61
N HIS A 261 -26.20 20.50 -41.29
CA HIS A 261 -26.90 19.21 -41.33
C HIS A 261 -26.83 18.49 -42.68
N LYS A 262 -26.70 19.24 -43.78
CA LYS A 262 -26.53 18.70 -45.15
C LYS A 262 -25.23 17.90 -45.33
N HIS A 263 -24.21 18.15 -44.51
CA HIS A 263 -22.88 17.53 -44.63
C HIS A 263 -22.67 16.32 -43.73
N TYR A 264 -23.64 15.95 -42.86
CA TYR A 264 -23.47 14.83 -41.92
C TYR A 264 -23.29 13.48 -42.64
N SER A 265 -24.06 13.25 -43.70
CA SER A 265 -23.96 12.03 -44.52
C SER A 265 -22.63 11.98 -45.27
N ALA A 266 -22.22 13.11 -45.87
CA ALA A 266 -20.92 13.21 -46.56
C ALA A 266 -19.74 12.96 -45.59
N TYR A 267 -19.81 13.50 -44.37
CA TYR A 267 -18.84 13.22 -43.31
C TYR A 267 -18.78 11.72 -42.96
N GLY A 268 -19.93 11.09 -42.71
CA GLY A 268 -20.01 9.66 -42.42
C GLY A 268 -19.44 8.79 -43.55
N ASN A 269 -19.73 9.12 -44.81
CA ASN A 269 -19.18 8.43 -45.97
C ASN A 269 -17.66 8.60 -46.10
N THR A 270 -17.12 9.76 -45.70
CA THR A 270 -15.67 9.99 -45.65
C THR A 270 -15.01 9.02 -44.68
N ILE A 271 -15.56 8.86 -43.47
CA ILE A 271 -15.06 7.90 -42.48
C ILE A 271 -15.14 6.46 -43.02
N LEU A 272 -16.27 6.08 -43.62
CA LEU A 272 -16.45 4.75 -44.22
C LEU A 272 -15.40 4.46 -45.29
N THR A 273 -15.05 5.45 -46.12
CA THR A 273 -14.06 5.31 -47.20
C THR A 273 -12.67 4.97 -46.65
N PHE A 274 -12.21 5.65 -45.60
CA PHE A 274 -10.93 5.33 -44.95
C PHE A 274 -10.98 4.00 -44.19
N ALA A 275 -12.08 3.72 -43.51
CA ALA A 275 -12.25 2.47 -42.79
C ALA A 275 -12.19 1.28 -43.76
N ASN A 276 -12.91 1.31 -44.88
CA ASN A 276 -12.89 0.25 -45.89
C ASN A 276 -11.50 0.03 -46.48
N LYS A 277 -10.77 1.10 -46.83
CA LYS A 277 -9.37 1.00 -47.29
C LYS A 277 -8.47 0.31 -46.25
N SER A 278 -8.71 0.53 -44.96
CA SER A 278 -7.95 -0.11 -43.88
C SER A 278 -8.32 -1.59 -43.65
N PHE A 279 -9.58 -1.99 -43.85
CA PHE A 279 -10.07 -3.36 -43.59
C PHE A 279 -9.63 -4.38 -44.63
N PHE A 280 -9.56 -4.01 -45.92
CA PHE A 280 -9.31 -4.95 -47.01
C PHE A 280 -7.85 -5.43 -47.11
N GLU A 281 -6.91 -4.69 -46.53
CA GLU A 281 -5.47 -4.96 -46.70
C GLU A 281 -4.80 -5.56 -45.45
N ASN A 282 -5.40 -5.41 -44.25
CA ASN A 282 -4.95 -6.05 -43.01
C ASN A 282 -5.52 -7.48 -42.86
N ARG A 283 -5.19 -8.39 -43.80
CA ARG A 283 -5.65 -9.80 -43.78
C ARG A 283 -5.04 -10.66 -42.67
N PHE A 284 -4.04 -10.15 -41.94
CA PHE A 284 -3.36 -10.85 -40.83
C PHE A 284 -3.79 -10.39 -39.43
N SER A 285 -4.84 -9.58 -39.32
CA SER A 285 -5.41 -9.20 -38.02
C SER A 285 -6.21 -10.37 -37.42
N THR A 286 -6.05 -10.65 -36.12
CA THR A 286 -6.85 -11.64 -35.40
C THR A 286 -8.35 -11.39 -35.59
N ALA A 287 -9.13 -12.45 -35.75
CA ALA A 287 -10.57 -12.39 -36.06
C ALA A 287 -11.34 -11.49 -35.07
N ASN A 288 -10.95 -11.50 -33.79
CA ASN A 288 -11.54 -10.68 -32.74
C ASN A 288 -11.32 -9.16 -32.94
N HIS A 289 -10.16 -8.76 -33.46
CA HIS A 289 -9.83 -7.35 -33.68
C HIS A 289 -10.61 -6.79 -34.89
N LEU A 290 -10.78 -7.59 -35.96
CA LEU A 290 -11.60 -7.26 -37.13
C LEU A 290 -13.09 -7.14 -36.79
N VAL A 291 -13.66 -8.09 -36.05
CA VAL A 291 -15.06 -8.04 -35.59
C VAL A 291 -15.31 -6.85 -34.68
N SER A 292 -14.39 -6.55 -33.75
CA SER A 292 -14.51 -5.37 -32.89
C SER A 292 -14.47 -4.07 -33.68
N SER A 293 -13.61 -3.98 -34.70
CA SER A 293 -13.43 -2.77 -35.50
C SER A 293 -14.65 -2.49 -36.38
N ARG A 294 -15.30 -3.53 -36.94
CA ARG A 294 -16.58 -3.38 -37.65
C ARG A 294 -17.70 -2.90 -36.73
N LYS A 295 -17.80 -3.46 -35.52
CA LYS A 295 -18.79 -3.03 -34.52
C LYS A 295 -18.57 -1.57 -34.10
N GLN A 296 -17.31 -1.18 -33.89
CA GLN A 296 -16.94 0.20 -33.57
C GLN A 296 -17.35 1.17 -34.69
N LEU A 297 -17.04 0.84 -35.94
CA LEU A 297 -17.43 1.67 -37.09
C LEU A 297 -18.94 1.80 -37.20
N ARG A 298 -19.69 0.70 -37.06
CA ARG A 298 -21.16 0.71 -37.05
C ARG A 298 -21.69 1.66 -35.98
N ASN A 299 -21.20 1.56 -34.75
CA ASN A 299 -21.63 2.44 -33.66
C ASN A 299 -21.37 3.92 -33.97
N ARG A 300 -20.23 4.25 -34.59
CA ARG A 300 -19.91 5.62 -35.01
C ARG A 300 -20.90 6.12 -36.07
N ILE A 301 -21.15 5.35 -37.12
CA ILE A 301 -22.09 5.72 -38.19
C ILE A 301 -23.52 5.87 -37.66
N GLU A 302 -23.99 4.96 -36.80
CA GLU A 302 -25.30 5.07 -36.15
C GLU A 302 -25.41 6.35 -35.30
N LYS A 303 -24.33 6.76 -34.62
CA LYS A 303 -24.28 8.01 -33.85
C LYS A 303 -24.22 9.25 -34.72
N ILE A 304 -23.51 9.21 -35.85
CA ILE A 304 -23.47 10.30 -36.82
C ILE A 304 -24.85 10.51 -37.46
N ALA A 305 -25.52 9.41 -37.87
CA ALA A 305 -26.84 9.45 -38.50
C ALA A 305 -27.92 9.99 -37.56
N ASN A 306 -27.85 9.65 -36.28
CA ASN A 306 -28.80 10.08 -35.25
C ASN A 306 -28.32 11.31 -34.45
N TYR A 307 -27.34 12.06 -34.96
CA TYR A 307 -26.77 13.17 -34.23
C TYR A 307 -27.80 14.28 -34.02
N SER A 308 -27.91 14.73 -32.77
CA SER A 308 -28.70 15.89 -32.37
C SER A 308 -27.88 16.78 -31.45
N THR A 309 -28.17 18.08 -31.46
CA THR A 309 -27.47 19.04 -30.61
C THR A 309 -27.82 18.80 -29.14
N GLU A 310 -26.80 18.87 -28.28
CA GLU A 310 -26.97 18.62 -26.85
C GLU A 310 -27.88 19.68 -26.20
N SER A 311 -29.00 19.24 -25.62
CA SER A 311 -29.86 20.12 -24.82
C SER A 311 -29.18 20.51 -23.50
N ARG A 312 -29.54 21.67 -22.94
CA ARG A 312 -29.04 22.11 -21.63
C ARG A 312 -29.35 21.09 -20.53
N LEU A 313 -30.55 20.48 -20.58
CA LEU A 313 -30.97 19.45 -19.63
C LEU A 313 -30.07 18.22 -19.67
N LEU A 314 -29.69 17.76 -20.87
CA LEU A 314 -28.80 16.60 -21.03
C LEU A 314 -27.42 16.87 -20.42
N LYS A 315 -26.89 18.09 -20.56
CA LYS A 315 -25.62 18.50 -19.93
C LYS A 315 -25.70 18.48 -18.41
N TRP A 316 -26.75 19.04 -17.82
CA TRP A 316 -26.95 19.01 -16.36
C TRP A 316 -27.09 17.59 -15.83
N LYS A 317 -27.87 16.72 -16.49
CA LYS A 317 -27.94 15.29 -16.14
C LYS A 317 -26.57 14.63 -16.17
N SER A 318 -25.76 14.93 -17.19
CA SER A 318 -24.42 14.36 -17.32
C SER A 318 -23.48 14.81 -16.19
N ILE A 319 -23.53 16.08 -15.78
CA ILE A 319 -22.76 16.60 -14.65
C ILE A 319 -23.12 15.87 -13.36
N ILE A 320 -24.42 15.71 -13.07
CA ILE A 320 -24.88 15.02 -11.85
C ILE A 320 -24.37 13.57 -11.81
N ILE A 321 -24.49 12.83 -12.92
CA ILE A 321 -23.99 11.46 -13.01
C ILE A 321 -22.46 11.40 -12.80
N PHE A 322 -21.73 12.36 -13.36
CA PHE A 322 -20.28 12.45 -13.21
C PHE A 322 -19.87 12.72 -11.75
N VAL A 323 -20.56 13.64 -11.06
CA VAL A 323 -20.33 13.93 -9.63
C VAL A 323 -20.65 12.73 -8.76
N LEU A 324 -21.73 12.00 -9.06
CA LEU A 324 -22.07 10.77 -8.34
C LEU A 324 -20.96 9.71 -8.45
N LEU A 325 -20.36 9.56 -9.64
CA LEU A 325 -19.24 8.66 -9.85
C LEU A 325 -17.97 9.11 -9.09
N ILE A 326 -17.72 10.42 -8.97
CA ILE A 326 -16.62 10.96 -8.16
C ILE A 326 -16.76 10.48 -6.70
N GLY A 327 -17.96 10.54 -6.12
CA GLY A 327 -18.21 10.06 -4.76
C GLY A 327 -17.83 8.60 -4.56
N ILE A 328 -18.09 7.74 -5.55
CA ILE A 328 -17.74 6.31 -5.52
C ILE A 328 -16.22 6.10 -5.63
N VAL A 329 -15.51 6.92 -6.41
CA VAL A 329 -14.04 6.84 -6.48
C VAL A 329 -13.44 7.28 -5.14
N ILE A 330 -13.95 8.36 -4.55
CA ILE A 330 -13.51 8.87 -3.25
C ILE A 330 -13.76 7.84 -2.14
N SER A 331 -14.86 7.09 -2.18
CA SER A 331 -15.15 6.07 -1.17
C SER A 331 -14.15 4.89 -1.18
N GLN A 332 -13.29 4.77 -2.19
CA GLN A 332 -12.21 3.77 -2.21
C GLN A 332 -10.94 4.23 -1.47
N ILE A 333 -10.81 5.53 -1.17
CA ILE A 333 -9.62 6.09 -0.51
C ILE A 333 -9.32 5.45 0.86
N PRO A 334 -10.31 5.21 1.75
CA PRO A 334 -10.03 4.59 3.05
C PRO A 334 -9.40 3.20 2.94
N ILE A 335 -9.78 2.43 1.91
CA ILE A 335 -9.21 1.09 1.66
C ILE A 335 -7.72 1.20 1.33
N VAL A 336 -7.33 2.23 0.57
CA VAL A 336 -5.92 2.49 0.22
C VAL A 336 -5.13 3.02 1.43
N SER A 337 -5.75 3.80 2.31
CA SER A 337 -5.12 4.25 3.57
C SER A 337 -4.83 3.09 4.52
N ALA A 338 -5.78 2.17 4.67
CA ALA A 338 -5.60 0.94 5.46
C ALA A 338 -4.49 0.01 4.91
N MET A 339 -4.09 0.15 3.63
CA MET A 339 -2.98 -0.61 3.04
C MET A 339 -1.60 -0.11 3.49
N SER A 340 -1.52 1.07 4.11
CA SER A 340 -0.28 1.70 4.49
C SER A 340 -0.10 1.63 6.00
N ASP A 341 0.32 0.46 6.50
CA ASP A 341 1.01 0.22 7.78
C ASP A 341 1.39 1.50 8.57
N ARG A 342 0.38 2.13 9.20
CA ARG A 342 0.53 3.33 10.04
C ARG A 342 0.02 3.11 11.46
N GLU A 343 -0.69 2.01 11.75
CA GLU A 343 -1.12 1.70 13.13
C GLU A 343 0.07 1.35 14.05
N ASP A 344 1.18 0.89 13.46
CA ASP A 344 2.36 0.49 14.22
C ASP A 344 3.38 1.62 14.43
N ARG A 345 3.15 2.87 14.00
CA ARG A 345 4.12 3.95 14.26
C ARG A 345 3.52 5.06 15.10
N ILE A 346 4.20 5.41 16.17
CA ILE A 346 3.80 6.56 17.00
C ILE A 346 4.41 7.85 16.49
N HIS A 347 3.74 8.97 16.76
CA HIS A 347 4.37 10.28 16.69
C HIS A 347 4.98 10.60 18.06
N PHE A 348 6.29 10.87 18.09
CA PHE A 348 6.99 11.27 19.30
C PHE A 348 7.73 12.58 19.09
N ASP A 349 7.34 13.58 19.87
CA ASP A 349 8.02 14.87 19.96
C ASP A 349 8.18 15.25 21.44
N HIS A 350 9.43 15.28 21.89
CA HIS A 350 9.77 15.66 23.27
C HIS A 350 10.90 16.70 23.23
N PRO A 351 10.74 17.87 23.87
CA PRO A 351 11.68 18.99 23.75
C PRO A 351 13.12 18.66 24.15
N GLN A 352 13.30 17.73 25.10
CA GLN A 352 14.60 17.27 25.58
C GLN A 352 14.90 15.87 25.03
N THR A 353 15.11 15.78 23.72
CA THR A 353 15.54 14.54 23.05
C THR A 353 16.89 14.77 22.40
N ILE A 354 17.88 13.95 22.75
CA ILE A 354 19.19 13.89 22.11
C ILE A 354 19.21 12.66 21.21
N GLU A 355 19.45 12.87 19.92
CA GLU A 355 19.76 11.77 19.02
C GLU A 355 21.26 11.50 19.07
N GLU A 356 21.64 10.25 19.36
CA GLU A 356 23.04 9.83 19.46
C GLU A 356 23.30 8.65 18.53
N ASP A 357 24.43 8.69 17.83
CA ASP A 357 24.85 7.59 16.99
C ASP A 357 25.55 6.52 17.82
N LEU A 358 24.89 5.38 17.98
CA LEU A 358 25.38 4.18 18.65
C LEU A 358 25.54 3.02 17.66
N SER A 359 25.63 3.31 16.35
CA SER A 359 25.66 2.28 15.29
C SER A 359 26.76 1.23 15.45
N ASN A 360 27.89 1.57 16.08
CA ASN A 360 28.97 0.65 16.38
C ASN A 360 28.57 -0.53 17.29
N TYR A 361 27.52 -0.38 18.09
CA TYR A 361 27.02 -1.46 18.95
C TYR A 361 26.05 -2.41 18.22
N PHE A 362 25.47 -1.97 17.09
CA PHE A 362 24.33 -2.64 16.43
C PHE A 362 24.68 -3.24 15.07
N HIS A 363 25.95 -3.59 14.84
CA HIS A 363 26.40 -4.15 13.55
C HIS A 363 25.57 -5.36 13.11
N GLY A 364 24.90 -5.24 11.97
CA GLY A 364 24.09 -6.32 11.38
C GLY A 364 22.64 -6.37 11.87
N TYR A 365 22.20 -5.42 12.69
CA TYR A 365 20.84 -5.33 13.21
C TYR A 365 20.11 -4.08 12.74
N ASP A 366 18.82 -4.23 12.43
CA ASP A 366 17.89 -3.13 12.35
C ASP A 366 17.38 -2.84 13.76
N ALA A 367 17.94 -1.82 14.41
CA ALA A 367 17.87 -1.65 15.86
C ALA A 367 17.58 -0.22 16.31
N SER A 368 17.15 -0.09 17.55
CA SER A 368 17.05 1.19 18.26
C SER A 368 17.39 1.01 19.74
N PHE A 369 17.91 2.09 20.33
CA PHE A 369 18.11 2.23 21.76
C PHE A 369 17.42 3.49 22.24
N VAL A 370 16.66 3.39 23.33
CA VAL A 370 16.04 4.53 24.00
C VAL A 370 16.49 4.51 25.45
N LEU A 371 16.97 5.65 25.94
CA LEU A 371 17.32 5.86 27.33
C LEU A 371 16.62 7.14 27.83
N TYR A 372 16.03 7.09 29.02
CA TYR A 372 15.43 8.24 29.68
C TYR A 372 16.10 8.48 31.03
N ASP A 373 16.68 9.66 31.20
CA ASP A 373 17.26 10.17 32.45
C ASP A 373 16.14 10.83 33.27
N LEU A 374 15.74 10.20 34.38
CA LEU A 374 14.62 10.66 35.21
C LEU A 374 14.87 12.04 35.80
N ARG A 375 16.09 12.29 36.31
CA ARG A 375 16.45 13.56 36.96
C ARG A 375 16.51 14.72 35.98
N LYS A 376 16.99 14.49 34.75
CA LYS A 376 17.06 15.51 33.70
C LYS A 376 15.78 15.63 32.88
N ALA A 377 14.86 14.68 33.01
CA ALA A 377 13.70 14.52 32.14
C ALA A 377 14.07 14.47 30.64
N GLN A 378 15.19 13.82 30.30
CA GLN A 378 15.78 13.85 28.96
C GLN A 378 15.83 12.46 28.33
N TYR A 379 15.46 12.38 27.05
CA TYR A 379 15.63 11.19 26.22
C TYR A 379 16.95 11.24 25.47
N LEU A 380 17.57 10.08 25.33
CA LEU A 380 18.70 9.80 24.46
C LEU A 380 18.29 8.63 23.56
N ILE A 381 18.30 8.84 22.25
CA ILE A 381 17.74 7.90 21.29
C ILE A 381 18.74 7.62 20.18
N TYR A 382 19.04 6.34 19.98
CA TYR A 382 19.64 5.85 18.74
C TYR A 382 18.56 5.33 17.81
N ASN A 383 18.59 5.78 16.55
CA ASN A 383 17.65 5.42 15.50
C ASN A 383 16.19 5.75 15.84
N LYS A 384 15.87 7.06 15.81
CA LYS A 384 14.55 7.60 16.16
C LYS A 384 13.42 6.94 15.35
N ASP A 385 13.62 6.72 14.05
CA ASP A 385 12.64 6.07 13.19
C ASP A 385 12.25 4.66 13.65
N LYS A 386 13.19 3.89 14.20
CA LYS A 386 12.90 2.54 14.73
C LYS A 386 12.38 2.60 16.16
N SER A 387 12.80 3.59 16.94
CA SER A 387 12.30 3.81 18.31
C SER A 387 10.78 4.11 18.38
N MET A 388 10.19 4.58 17.28
CA MET A 388 8.76 4.86 17.13
C MET A 388 7.95 3.70 16.51
N LEU A 389 8.63 2.62 16.07
CA LEU A 389 7.98 1.47 15.45
C LEU A 389 7.55 0.46 16.51
N ARG A 390 6.24 0.19 16.58
CA ARG A 390 5.64 -0.83 17.42
C ARG A 390 5.91 -2.20 16.85
N VAL A 391 6.38 -3.10 17.72
CA VAL A 391 6.68 -4.49 17.39
C VAL A 391 6.20 -5.36 18.55
N SER A 392 6.10 -6.68 18.34
CA SER A 392 5.60 -7.54 19.41
C SER A 392 6.51 -7.48 20.64
N PRO A 393 5.95 -7.33 21.86
CA PRO A 393 6.75 -7.23 23.10
C PRO A 393 7.38 -8.57 23.51
N ASN A 394 6.81 -9.70 23.06
CA ASN A 394 7.22 -11.04 23.47
C ASN A 394 7.30 -11.15 25.01
N SER A 395 8.37 -11.75 25.55
CA SER A 395 8.49 -11.98 27.00
C SER A 395 8.63 -10.71 27.85
N THR A 396 8.81 -9.52 27.26
CA THR A 396 8.79 -8.26 28.04
C THR A 396 7.41 -7.95 28.62
N TYR A 397 6.34 -8.43 27.98
CA TYR A 397 4.96 -8.27 28.45
C TYR A 397 4.69 -8.99 29.78
N LYS A 398 5.51 -9.99 30.15
CA LYS A 398 5.36 -10.80 31.38
C LYS A 398 5.37 -9.94 32.66
N ILE A 399 6.03 -8.78 32.63
CA ILE A 399 5.99 -7.78 33.72
C ILE A 399 4.54 -7.37 34.02
N TYR A 400 3.79 -7.05 32.97
CA TYR A 400 2.43 -6.54 33.06
C TYR A 400 1.41 -7.65 33.24
N SER A 401 1.57 -8.80 32.56
CA SER A 401 0.75 -10.00 32.80
C SER A 401 0.76 -10.42 34.28
N ALA A 402 1.93 -10.44 34.92
CA ALA A 402 2.01 -10.74 36.35
C ALA A 402 1.40 -9.65 37.25
N LEU A 403 1.58 -8.37 36.90
CA LEU A 403 0.94 -7.26 37.62
C LEU A 403 -0.58 -7.36 37.56
N PHE A 404 -1.14 -7.67 36.39
CA PHE A 404 -2.58 -7.83 36.20
C PHE A 404 -3.12 -9.03 36.96
N ALA A 405 -2.39 -10.16 36.96
CA ALA A 405 -2.76 -11.35 37.70
C ALA A 405 -2.75 -11.15 39.23
N LEU A 406 -1.84 -10.32 39.76
CA LEU A 406 -1.84 -9.92 41.17
C LEU A 406 -3.05 -9.03 41.48
N ASP A 407 -3.30 -8.02 40.64
CA ASP A 407 -4.40 -7.07 40.84
C ASP A 407 -5.79 -7.72 40.70
N SER A 408 -5.93 -8.68 39.79
CA SER A 408 -7.17 -9.44 39.59
C SER A 408 -7.35 -10.58 40.60
N GLY A 409 -6.37 -10.84 41.46
CA GLY A 409 -6.39 -11.90 42.46
C GLY A 409 -6.23 -13.32 41.92
N VAL A 410 -5.70 -13.49 40.70
CA VAL A 410 -5.35 -14.82 40.14
C VAL A 410 -4.16 -15.43 40.90
N ILE A 411 -3.20 -14.58 41.27
CA ILE A 411 -2.13 -14.90 42.22
C ILE A 411 -2.09 -13.84 43.31
N SER A 412 -1.38 -14.11 44.40
CA SER A 412 -1.17 -13.17 45.49
C SER A 412 0.32 -12.99 45.79
N THR A 413 0.65 -11.97 46.58
CA THR A 413 2.03 -11.72 47.02
C THR A 413 2.60 -12.85 47.88
N ARG A 414 1.75 -13.71 48.46
CA ARG A 414 2.15 -14.85 49.31
C ARG A 414 2.03 -16.20 48.64
N ASP A 415 1.21 -16.30 47.61
CA ASP A 415 0.96 -17.53 46.86
C ASP A 415 0.87 -17.22 45.36
N SER A 416 1.92 -17.60 44.66
CA SER A 416 2.05 -17.51 43.20
C SER A 416 2.43 -18.85 42.59
N LEU A 417 2.28 -19.95 43.33
CA LEU A 417 2.72 -21.27 42.85
C LEU A 417 1.70 -21.85 41.86
N LEU A 418 2.10 -22.05 40.62
CA LEU A 418 1.37 -22.87 39.66
C LEU A 418 2.03 -24.24 39.52
N LYS A 419 1.19 -25.28 39.58
CA LYS A 419 1.65 -26.66 39.40
C LYS A 419 1.88 -26.94 37.93
N TRP A 420 3.01 -27.57 37.64
CA TRP A 420 3.28 -28.10 36.30
C TRP A 420 2.34 -29.27 36.01
N ASP A 421 1.76 -29.27 34.82
CA ASP A 421 0.81 -30.28 34.33
C ASP A 421 1.50 -31.57 33.86
N LYS A 422 2.83 -31.62 33.95
CA LYS A 422 3.69 -32.72 33.48
C LYS A 422 3.79 -32.82 31.96
N GLU A 423 3.37 -31.80 31.22
CA GLU A 423 3.66 -31.67 29.80
C GLU A 423 5.15 -31.36 29.62
N GLU A 424 5.87 -32.21 28.89
CA GLU A 424 7.30 -32.04 28.66
C GLU A 424 7.56 -30.83 27.76
N HIS A 425 8.21 -29.81 28.32
CA HIS A 425 8.70 -28.64 27.61
C HIS A 425 10.19 -28.77 27.30
N SER A 426 10.62 -28.01 26.30
CA SER A 426 11.97 -28.11 25.72
C SER A 426 13.07 -27.43 26.52
N PHE A 427 12.70 -26.74 27.59
CA PHE A 427 13.63 -26.18 28.57
C PHE A 427 13.42 -26.90 29.89
N GLU A 428 14.47 -27.53 30.42
CA GLU A 428 14.39 -28.32 31.66
C GLU A 428 13.82 -27.48 32.82
N GLU A 429 14.15 -26.19 32.85
CA GLU A 429 13.67 -25.23 33.83
C GLU A 429 12.16 -25.04 33.84
N TRP A 430 11.49 -25.35 32.73
CA TRP A 430 10.03 -25.23 32.57
C TRP A 430 9.30 -26.46 33.09
N ASN A 431 9.99 -27.60 33.24
CA ASN A 431 9.43 -28.91 33.61
C ASN A 431 9.34 -29.09 35.13
N GLN A 432 8.82 -28.07 35.81
CA GLN A 432 8.66 -28.04 37.26
C GLN A 432 7.61 -27.01 37.66
N ASN A 433 7.09 -27.14 38.89
CA ASN A 433 6.21 -26.13 39.47
C ASN A 433 6.92 -24.76 39.51
N GLN A 434 6.18 -23.71 39.22
CA GLN A 434 6.75 -22.36 39.14
C GLN A 434 6.07 -21.44 40.12
N ASN A 435 6.84 -20.56 40.74
CA ASN A 435 6.32 -19.34 41.34
C ASN A 435 6.70 -18.14 40.47
N LEU A 436 6.25 -16.94 40.85
CA LEU A 436 6.50 -15.75 40.07
C LEU A 436 8.02 -15.48 39.85
N TYR A 437 8.86 -15.74 40.84
CA TYR A 437 10.32 -15.54 40.72
C TYR A 437 10.96 -16.50 39.73
N THR A 438 10.68 -17.80 39.86
CA THR A 438 11.26 -18.82 38.97
C THR A 438 10.74 -18.66 37.55
N ALA A 439 9.45 -18.33 37.39
CA ALA A 439 8.83 -18.06 36.11
C ALA A 439 9.41 -16.83 35.41
N MET A 440 9.62 -15.72 36.14
CA MET A 440 10.19 -14.49 35.58
C MET A 440 11.65 -14.70 35.16
N LYS A 441 12.47 -15.29 36.05
CA LYS A 441 13.89 -15.56 35.82
C LYS A 441 14.14 -16.48 34.62
N ASN A 442 13.39 -17.56 34.52
CA ASN A 442 13.50 -18.53 33.43
C ASN A 442 12.53 -18.25 32.28
N SER A 443 11.92 -17.06 32.26
CA SER A 443 10.93 -16.64 31.27
C SER A 443 9.92 -17.72 30.87
N VAL A 444 9.35 -18.44 31.85
CA VAL A 444 8.52 -19.63 31.64
C VAL A 444 7.19 -19.26 30.99
N THR A 445 7.06 -19.47 29.68
CA THR A 445 5.91 -18.93 28.92
C THR A 445 4.58 -19.54 29.35
N TRP A 446 4.51 -20.84 29.61
CA TRP A 446 3.26 -21.49 30.02
C TRP A 446 2.68 -20.88 31.29
N TYR A 447 3.53 -20.46 32.25
CA TYR A 447 3.09 -19.86 33.51
C TYR A 447 2.27 -18.59 33.27
N PHE A 448 2.79 -17.65 32.47
CA PHE A 448 2.10 -16.39 32.16
C PHE A 448 0.90 -16.59 31.23
N GLN A 449 0.94 -17.58 30.34
CA GLN A 449 -0.24 -17.98 29.57
C GLN A 449 -1.36 -18.48 30.48
N SER A 450 -1.03 -19.28 31.50
CA SER A 450 -2.00 -19.74 32.49
C SER A 450 -2.56 -18.60 33.35
N LEU A 451 -1.75 -17.59 33.69
CA LEU A 451 -2.25 -16.40 34.39
C LEU A 451 -3.30 -15.67 33.55
N ASP A 452 -2.98 -15.38 32.28
CA ASP A 452 -3.88 -14.65 31.39
C ASP A 452 -5.13 -15.45 31.02
N GLN A 453 -5.03 -16.77 30.89
CA GLN A 453 -6.21 -17.63 30.66
C GLN A 453 -7.20 -17.66 31.82
N GLN A 454 -6.73 -17.40 33.04
CA GLN A 454 -7.59 -17.33 34.23
C GLN A 454 -8.28 -15.96 34.36
N MET A 455 -7.89 -14.96 33.57
CA MET A 455 -8.55 -13.67 33.48
C MET A 455 -9.51 -13.61 32.28
N PRO A 456 -10.71 -13.02 32.41
CA PRO A 456 -11.55 -12.74 31.26
C PRO A 456 -10.84 -11.83 30.24
N LYS A 457 -11.01 -12.08 28.93
CA LYS A 457 -10.40 -11.26 27.87
C LYS A 457 -10.67 -9.76 28.04
N GLN A 458 -11.89 -9.39 28.44
CA GLN A 458 -12.27 -8.00 28.70
C GLN A 458 -11.50 -7.39 29.88
N THR A 459 -11.18 -8.17 30.90
CA THR A 459 -10.35 -7.72 32.03
C THR A 459 -8.93 -7.42 31.57
N ILE A 460 -8.34 -8.31 30.77
CA ILE A 460 -7.03 -8.08 30.15
C ILE A 460 -7.05 -6.81 29.29
N GLN A 461 -8.04 -6.66 28.42
CA GLN A 461 -8.21 -5.46 27.59
C GLN A 461 -8.28 -4.20 28.46
N THR A 462 -9.08 -4.22 29.54
CA THR A 462 -9.22 -3.09 30.47
C THR A 462 -7.88 -2.70 31.09
N TYR A 463 -7.05 -3.67 31.47
CA TYR A 463 -5.73 -3.37 32.03
C TYR A 463 -4.74 -2.84 30.98
N VAL A 464 -4.73 -3.44 29.79
CA VAL A 464 -3.93 -2.98 28.64
C VAL A 464 -4.29 -1.54 28.26
N ASP A 465 -5.58 -1.21 28.27
CA ASP A 465 -6.09 0.14 28.05
C ASP A 465 -5.69 1.08 29.19
N LYS A 466 -5.82 0.63 30.45
CA LYS A 466 -5.47 1.39 31.67
C LYS A 466 -4.02 1.87 31.66
N ILE A 467 -3.09 1.02 31.24
CA ILE A 467 -1.66 1.38 31.18
C ILE A 467 -1.25 1.97 29.81
N HIS A 468 -2.21 2.14 28.90
CA HIS A 468 -2.00 2.59 27.52
C HIS A 468 -0.91 1.79 26.78
N TYR A 469 -0.95 0.46 26.86
CA TYR A 469 0.12 -0.39 26.34
C TYR A 469 0.14 -0.47 24.80
N GLY A 470 0.98 0.36 24.17
CA GLY A 470 1.22 0.29 22.72
C GLY A 470 -0.05 0.45 21.90
N ASN A 471 -0.29 -0.48 20.96
CA ASN A 471 -1.50 -0.50 20.13
C ASN A 471 -2.75 -1.06 20.85
N GLN A 472 -2.60 -1.54 22.09
CA GLN A 472 -3.69 -2.06 22.93
C GLN A 472 -4.47 -3.23 22.32
N ASP A 473 -3.93 -3.91 21.31
CA ASP A 473 -4.66 -4.92 20.55
C ASP A 473 -4.45 -6.35 21.10
N VAL A 474 -5.43 -6.83 21.89
CA VAL A 474 -5.46 -8.22 22.40
C VAL A 474 -6.40 -9.13 21.58
N SER A 475 -6.73 -8.75 20.35
CA SER A 475 -7.74 -9.43 19.52
C SER A 475 -7.41 -10.90 19.22
N ALA A 476 -6.13 -11.25 19.10
CA ALA A 476 -5.64 -12.58 18.71
C ALA A 476 -5.81 -13.70 19.75
N GLY A 477 -6.54 -13.45 20.84
CA GLY A 477 -6.92 -14.44 21.86
C GLY A 477 -5.94 -14.51 23.04
N VAL A 478 -6.46 -14.91 24.21
CA VAL A 478 -5.81 -14.71 25.53
C VAL A 478 -4.49 -15.46 25.75
N LYS A 479 -4.15 -16.45 24.92
CA LYS A 479 -2.93 -17.27 25.09
C LYS A 479 -1.69 -16.66 24.44
N ASN A 480 -1.83 -15.99 23.29
CA ASN A 480 -0.69 -15.69 22.40
C ASN A 480 -0.66 -14.24 21.89
N TYR A 481 -1.57 -13.35 22.33
CA TYR A 481 -1.68 -12.01 21.75
C TYR A 481 -0.41 -11.15 21.87
N TRP A 482 0.49 -11.47 22.81
CA TRP A 482 1.78 -10.79 23.00
C TRP A 482 3.00 -11.52 22.38
N LEU A 483 2.83 -12.69 21.76
CA LEU A 483 3.90 -13.51 21.17
C LEU A 483 3.83 -13.44 19.64
N GLU A 484 4.62 -12.55 19.03
CA GLU A 484 4.61 -12.30 17.58
C GLU A 484 3.17 -12.30 17.03
N SER A 485 2.32 -11.43 17.59
CA SER A 485 0.88 -11.43 17.36
C SER A 485 0.31 -10.00 17.34
N SER A 486 -0.95 -9.83 17.71
CA SER A 486 -1.70 -8.57 17.59
C SER A 486 -1.13 -7.43 18.45
N LEU A 487 -0.71 -7.70 19.69
CA LEU A 487 -0.21 -6.68 20.60
C LEU A 487 1.21 -6.25 20.22
N LYS A 488 1.39 -4.94 20.06
CA LYS A 488 2.66 -4.33 19.68
C LYS A 488 2.89 -3.03 20.45
N ILE A 489 4.15 -2.77 20.77
CA ILE A 489 4.60 -1.58 21.50
C ILE A 489 5.96 -1.12 20.95
N SER A 490 6.19 0.19 20.90
CA SER A 490 7.45 0.76 20.41
C SER A 490 8.50 0.88 21.53
N PRO A 491 9.80 0.98 21.19
CA PRO A 491 10.86 1.19 22.18
C PRO A 491 10.66 2.44 23.05
N ILE A 492 10.15 3.54 22.49
CA ILE A 492 9.80 4.74 23.26
C ILE A 492 8.68 4.44 24.25
N GLU A 493 7.61 3.77 23.79
CA GLU A 493 6.48 3.42 24.65
C GLU A 493 6.92 2.46 25.77
N GLN A 494 7.81 1.50 25.51
CA GLN A 494 8.37 0.62 26.56
C GLN A 494 9.03 1.45 27.67
N VAL A 495 9.85 2.45 27.33
CA VAL A 495 10.48 3.34 28.31
C VAL A 495 9.45 4.16 29.09
N GLN A 496 8.43 4.68 28.41
CA GLN A 496 7.34 5.43 29.05
C GLN A 496 6.55 4.55 30.03
N THR A 497 6.10 3.38 29.58
CA THR A 497 5.35 2.43 30.40
C THR A 497 6.20 1.90 31.57
N LEU A 498 7.51 1.69 31.40
CA LEU A 498 8.41 1.32 32.49
C LEU A 498 8.57 2.42 33.53
N LYS A 499 8.70 3.68 33.10
CA LYS A 499 8.77 4.84 34.01
C LYS A 499 7.48 4.98 34.82
N ASP A 500 6.34 4.82 34.17
CA ASP A 500 5.02 4.92 34.81
C ASP A 500 4.75 3.73 35.74
N PHE A 501 5.19 2.52 35.37
CA PHE A 501 5.24 1.36 36.26
C PHE A 501 6.11 1.62 37.49
N TYR A 502 7.32 2.15 37.29
CA TYR A 502 8.27 2.41 38.37
C TYR A 502 7.76 3.45 39.37
N THR A 503 7.14 4.51 38.86
CA THR A 503 6.57 5.60 39.68
C THR A 503 5.12 5.33 40.10
N ASN A 504 4.60 4.14 39.81
CA ASN A 504 3.22 3.71 40.05
C ASN A 504 2.15 4.71 39.58
N GLN A 505 2.37 5.38 38.44
CA GLN A 505 1.38 6.33 37.87
C GLN A 505 0.08 5.64 37.43
N PHE A 506 0.12 4.32 37.28
CA PHE A 506 -1.05 3.51 36.96
C PHE A 506 -1.99 3.27 38.16
N ASP A 507 -1.61 3.66 39.38
CA ASP A 507 -2.42 3.45 40.59
C ASP A 507 -2.77 1.97 40.81
N PHE A 508 -1.73 1.12 40.88
CA PHE A 508 -1.82 -0.26 41.35
C PHE A 508 -1.42 -0.35 42.82
N ASN A 509 -1.72 -1.49 43.46
CA ASN A 509 -1.26 -1.73 44.83
C ASN A 509 0.28 -1.68 44.92
N GLU A 510 0.80 -0.86 45.83
CA GLU A 510 2.25 -0.67 46.06
C GLU A 510 2.99 -1.98 46.33
N GLN A 511 2.36 -2.94 47.02
CA GLN A 511 2.97 -4.26 47.28
C GLN A 511 3.09 -5.08 45.99
N HIS A 512 2.16 -4.93 45.04
CA HIS A 512 2.23 -5.60 43.76
C HIS A 512 3.36 -5.01 42.91
N ILE A 513 3.46 -3.68 42.86
CA ILE A 513 4.56 -3.00 42.16
C ILE A 513 5.91 -3.42 42.75
N ALA A 514 6.07 -3.38 44.07
CA ALA A 514 7.32 -3.76 44.74
C ALA A 514 7.71 -5.22 44.45
N LEU A 515 6.75 -6.15 44.48
CA LEU A 515 6.99 -7.55 44.15
C LEU A 515 7.45 -7.72 42.70
N ILE A 516 6.80 -7.06 41.74
CA ILE A 516 7.18 -7.16 40.34
C ILE A 516 8.58 -6.57 40.12
N LYS A 517 8.90 -5.42 40.73
CA LYS A 517 10.26 -4.83 40.69
C LYS A 517 11.32 -5.82 41.20
N ASP A 518 11.05 -6.50 42.31
CA ASP A 518 11.98 -7.48 42.87
C ASP A 518 12.19 -8.69 41.93
N THR A 519 11.13 -9.14 41.25
CA THR A 519 11.22 -10.29 40.31
C THR A 519 12.01 -10.01 39.03
N ILE A 520 12.22 -8.73 38.68
CA ILE A 520 13.02 -8.31 37.51
C ILE A 520 14.38 -7.72 37.90
N LYS A 521 14.77 -7.80 39.17
CA LYS A 521 16.09 -7.39 39.63
C LYS A 521 17.15 -8.37 39.13
N LEU A 522 18.20 -7.85 38.50
CA LEU A 522 19.25 -8.68 37.89
C LEU A 522 20.49 -8.71 38.78
N GLU A 523 21.18 -7.58 38.89
CA GLU A 523 22.48 -7.50 39.55
C GLU A 523 22.77 -6.07 40.06
N THR A 524 23.71 -5.97 41.01
CA THR A 524 24.16 -4.71 41.59
C THR A 524 25.69 -4.59 41.41
N LYS A 525 26.14 -3.53 40.77
CA LYS A 525 27.56 -3.23 40.49
C LYS A 525 27.82 -1.75 40.79
N ASN A 526 28.95 -1.42 41.42
CA ASN A 526 29.36 -0.02 41.68
C ASN A 526 28.27 0.89 42.31
N ASN A 527 27.46 0.37 43.25
CA ASN A 527 26.30 1.07 43.86
C ASN A 527 25.17 1.44 42.87
N ALA A 528 25.12 0.81 41.70
CA ALA A 528 24.02 0.83 40.76
C ALA A 528 23.39 -0.56 40.67
N THR A 529 22.06 -0.65 40.61
CA THR A 529 21.33 -1.91 40.44
C THR A 529 20.57 -1.87 39.12
N ILE A 530 20.78 -2.88 38.28
CA ILE A 530 20.06 -3.04 37.02
C ILE A 530 18.88 -4.00 37.21
N TYR A 531 17.73 -3.57 36.71
CA TYR A 531 16.48 -4.31 36.65
C TYR A 531 16.10 -4.42 35.19
N GLY A 532 15.62 -5.58 34.76
CA GLY A 532 15.23 -5.74 33.36
C GLY A 532 14.60 -7.06 33.00
N LYS A 533 14.09 -7.11 31.77
CA LYS A 533 13.49 -8.30 31.19
C LYS A 533 13.85 -8.41 29.71
N THR A 534 14.31 -9.59 29.33
CA THR A 534 14.54 -10.00 27.94
C THR A 534 13.24 -10.41 27.24
N GLY A 535 13.21 -10.26 25.92
CA GLY A 535 12.18 -10.84 25.07
C GLY A 535 12.72 -11.27 23.71
N THR A 536 12.35 -12.47 23.29
CA THR A 536 12.71 -13.01 21.97
C THR A 536 11.47 -13.46 21.23
N GLY A 537 11.28 -12.92 20.04
CA GLY A 537 10.28 -13.32 19.06
C GLY A 537 10.89 -14.32 18.08
N THR A 538 10.33 -15.53 18.08
CA THR A 538 10.78 -16.62 17.22
C THR A 538 9.67 -16.94 16.23
N VAL A 539 9.96 -16.85 14.93
CA VAL A 539 9.01 -17.15 13.85
C VAL A 539 9.63 -18.23 12.97
N ASN A 540 8.91 -19.32 12.74
CA ASN A 540 9.41 -20.46 11.96
C ASN A 540 10.82 -20.91 12.39
N ASN A 541 11.06 -20.97 13.71
CA ASN A 541 12.31 -21.35 14.38
C ASN A 541 13.51 -20.42 14.12
N LYS A 542 13.23 -19.17 13.72
CA LYS A 542 14.24 -18.11 13.53
C LYS A 542 13.99 -16.99 14.52
N HIS A 543 15.04 -16.50 15.16
CA HIS A 543 14.95 -15.37 16.09
C HIS A 543 14.96 -14.06 15.30
N VAL A 544 13.82 -13.38 15.26
CA VAL A 544 13.60 -12.23 14.37
C VAL A 544 13.43 -10.90 15.11
N ASN A 545 13.21 -10.94 16.43
CA ASN A 545 12.86 -9.79 17.24
C ASN A 545 13.43 -9.96 18.66
N GLY A 546 14.46 -9.19 19.00
CA GLY A 546 15.10 -9.20 20.32
C GLY A 546 14.81 -7.94 21.12
N TRP A 547 14.54 -8.10 22.40
CA TRP A 547 14.27 -7.04 23.35
C TRP A 547 15.10 -7.20 24.62
N PHE A 548 15.57 -6.08 25.13
CA PHE A 548 15.91 -5.94 26.54
C PHE A 548 15.42 -4.57 27.02
N ILE A 549 14.57 -4.59 28.04
CA ILE A 549 13.98 -3.38 28.62
C ILE A 549 14.21 -3.37 30.13
N GLY A 550 14.28 -2.20 30.74
CA GLY A 550 14.54 -2.12 32.16
C GLY A 550 14.88 -0.73 32.67
N TYR A 551 15.48 -0.69 33.85
CA TYR A 551 16.00 0.53 34.44
C TYR A 551 17.20 0.26 35.35
N VAL A 552 18.03 1.27 35.52
CA VAL A 552 19.16 1.28 36.47
C VAL A 552 18.85 2.25 37.59
N GLU A 553 18.86 1.77 38.83
CA GLU A 553 18.81 2.60 40.03
C GLU A 553 20.24 2.88 40.53
N SER A 554 20.62 4.15 40.56
CA SER A 554 21.86 4.62 41.18
C SER A 554 21.55 5.48 42.41
N GLN A 555 22.55 5.84 43.22
CA GLN A 555 22.34 6.65 44.43
C GLN A 555 21.60 7.98 44.19
N ASN A 556 21.75 8.58 43.00
CA ASN A 556 21.28 9.94 42.72
C ASN A 556 20.36 10.05 41.49
N ASN A 557 20.09 8.95 40.79
CA ASN A 557 19.29 8.97 39.58
C ASN A 557 18.75 7.58 39.21
N THR A 558 17.69 7.56 38.42
CA THR A 558 17.16 6.36 37.79
C THR A 558 17.14 6.56 36.27
N PHE A 559 17.64 5.58 35.52
CA PHE A 559 17.67 5.61 34.07
C PHE A 559 16.81 4.48 33.51
N PHE A 560 15.87 4.79 32.63
CA PHE A 560 15.01 3.79 31.99
C PHE A 560 15.49 3.52 30.58
N PHE A 561 15.49 2.27 30.13
CA PHE A 561 15.97 1.92 28.81
C PHE A 561 15.11 0.89 28.10
N ALA A 562 15.17 0.92 26.77
CA ALA A 562 14.66 -0.14 25.91
C ALA A 562 15.56 -0.28 24.67
N THR A 563 16.00 -1.51 24.44
CA THR A 563 16.74 -1.92 23.24
C THR A 563 15.90 -2.89 22.45
N ASN A 564 15.69 -2.58 21.17
CA ASN A 564 15.10 -3.50 20.22
C ASN A 564 16.07 -3.78 19.08
N ILE A 565 16.23 -5.05 18.72
CA ILE A 565 17.01 -5.49 17.58
C ILE A 565 16.15 -6.38 16.67
N LYS A 566 16.29 -6.22 15.36
CA LYS A 566 15.68 -7.09 14.34
C LYS A 566 16.71 -7.62 13.37
N SER A 567 16.50 -8.86 12.95
CA SER A 567 17.31 -9.60 11.99
C SER A 567 16.48 -10.73 11.39
N ASP A 568 16.92 -11.34 10.30
CA ASP A 568 16.20 -12.46 9.67
C ASP A 568 16.33 -13.77 10.47
N HIS A 569 17.38 -13.94 11.28
CA HIS A 569 17.68 -15.23 11.95
C HIS A 569 18.31 -15.14 13.35
N HIS A 570 18.90 -13.99 13.74
CA HIS A 570 19.75 -13.90 14.96
C HIS A 570 19.43 -12.71 15.88
N ALA A 571 18.18 -12.28 15.98
CA ALA A 571 17.74 -11.24 16.90
C ALA A 571 17.15 -11.83 18.19
N LYS A 572 18.00 -12.00 19.21
CA LYS A 572 17.64 -12.52 20.54
C LYS A 572 17.63 -11.40 21.60
N GLY A 573 16.88 -11.60 22.67
CA GLY A 573 16.85 -10.72 23.84
C GLY A 573 18.17 -10.72 24.61
N SER A 574 18.88 -11.84 24.68
CA SER A 574 20.21 -11.91 25.30
C SER A 574 21.23 -11.01 24.60
N ILE A 575 21.21 -10.97 23.27
CA ILE A 575 22.08 -10.07 22.48
C ILE A 575 21.68 -8.61 22.73
N ALA A 576 20.38 -8.32 22.80
CA ALA A 576 19.91 -6.98 23.16
C ALA A 576 20.35 -6.58 24.58
N GLU A 577 20.38 -7.52 25.53
CA GLU A 577 20.91 -7.31 26.89
C GLU A 577 22.40 -6.98 26.88
N ASP A 578 23.22 -7.78 26.19
CA ASP A 578 24.68 -7.57 26.11
C ASP A 578 25.04 -6.21 25.50
N ILE A 579 24.35 -5.84 24.41
CA ILE A 579 24.51 -4.53 23.78
C ILE A 579 24.11 -3.42 24.76
N THR A 580 22.98 -3.57 25.46
CA THR A 580 22.50 -2.57 26.40
C THR A 580 23.47 -2.36 27.55
N LYS A 581 23.97 -3.45 28.16
CA LYS A 581 24.95 -3.38 29.23
C LYS A 581 26.22 -2.68 28.77
N SER A 582 26.71 -3.01 27.58
CA SER A 582 27.88 -2.34 26.99
C SER A 582 27.66 -0.82 26.84
N ILE A 583 26.50 -0.40 26.34
CA ILE A 583 26.15 1.03 26.20
C ILE A 583 26.07 1.71 27.58
N LEU A 584 25.47 1.05 28.58
CA LEU A 584 25.31 1.60 29.93
C LEU A 584 26.65 1.71 30.67
N GLU A 585 27.56 0.74 30.50
CA GLU A 585 28.91 0.76 31.06
C GLU A 585 29.76 1.88 30.43
N ASP A 586 29.74 2.02 29.10
CA ASP A 586 30.47 3.09 28.39
C ASP A 586 29.94 4.49 28.75
N LYS A 587 28.65 4.59 29.12
CA LYS A 587 28.03 5.82 29.63
C LYS A 587 28.23 6.04 31.13
N VAL A 588 28.90 5.12 31.83
CA VAL A 588 29.14 5.17 33.29
C VAL A 588 27.83 5.26 34.08
N ILE A 589 26.79 4.57 33.61
CA ILE A 589 25.49 4.46 34.26
C ILE A 589 25.41 3.21 35.12
N TYR A 590 26.01 2.11 34.65
CA TYR A 590 25.96 0.77 35.25
C TYR A 590 27.38 0.21 35.46
#